data_AF-A0A0F4KTT2-F1
#
_entry.id   AF-A0A0F4KTT2-F1
#
_cell.length_a   1.000
_cell.length_b   1.000
_cell.length_c   1.000
_cell.angle_alpha   90.00
_cell.angle_beta   90.00
_cell.angle_gamma   90.00
#
_symmetry.space_group_name_H-M   'P 1'
#
loop_
_entity.id
_entity.type
_entity.pdbx_description
1 polymer ?
#
loop_
_entity_poly.entity_id
_entity_poly.type
_entity_poly.pdbx_seq_one_letter_code
_entity_poly.pdbx_strand_id
1 'polypeptide(L)'
;MTLTPKDIQKKNFSSQLRGYDKDEVDQFLNQIIKDYNAEINKNKQLEHDLKDAQTQISYFNELQNTVNEAIIVAQNAADQVKNQADVQANSLMTQTRLNTERMVNEAIKKARQIVQESEQQAQTIIEQSNQINQGVRRDYENLKNVIQSQQKLVDSVPWQELINGDEEKIMQKIQAECQNYLARLNQFADKVKLEDDDLVVKNSSDKGIDNSKENDDNQDNHTKLEKQE
;
A
#
# COMPACT_ATOMS: atom_id res chain seq x y z
N MET A 1 92.04 32.60 -0.72
CA MET A 1 92.81 33.86 -0.53
C MET A 1 94.30 33.54 -0.48
N THR A 2 95.17 34.47 -0.91
CA THR A 2 96.62 34.28 -1.10
C THR A 2 97.48 34.68 0.11
N LEU A 3 96.93 35.38 1.11
CA LEU A 3 97.61 35.73 2.36
C LEU A 3 96.65 35.59 3.54
N THR A 4 97.12 35.01 4.65
CA THR A 4 96.37 34.92 5.91
C THR A 4 96.88 35.93 6.94
N PRO A 5 96.10 36.28 7.98
CA PRO A 5 96.58 37.12 9.09
C PRO A 5 97.90 36.62 9.70
N LYS A 6 98.08 35.29 9.74
CA LYS A 6 99.31 34.64 10.22
C LYS A 6 100.49 34.83 9.27
N ASP A 7 100.24 34.91 7.96
CA ASP A 7 101.28 35.15 6.96
C ASP A 7 101.75 36.62 6.99
N ILE A 8 100.84 37.55 7.28
CA ILE A 8 101.17 38.97 7.50
C ILE A 8 102.06 39.13 8.74
N GLN A 9 101.75 38.42 9.82
CA GLN A 9 102.49 38.48 11.08
C GLN A 9 103.91 37.88 10.99
N LYS A 10 104.13 36.90 10.11
CA LYS A 10 105.44 36.23 9.92
C LYS A 10 106.30 36.88 8.85
N LYS A 11 105.83 37.97 8.21
CA LYS A 11 106.54 38.59 7.11
C LYS A 11 107.71 39.43 7.60
N ASN A 12 108.93 39.03 7.23
CA ASN A 12 110.15 39.79 7.49
C ASN A 12 110.50 40.67 6.27
N PHE A 13 110.84 41.94 6.52
CA PHE A 13 111.30 42.90 5.52
C PHE A 13 112.81 43.14 5.66
N SER A 14 113.53 43.33 4.55
CA SER A 14 114.95 43.69 4.56
C SER A 14 115.15 45.17 4.88
N SER A 15 116.17 45.50 5.68
CA SER A 15 116.50 46.89 6.03
C SER A 15 117.41 47.52 4.96
N GLN A 16 117.12 48.76 4.55
CA GLN A 16 117.92 49.56 3.63
C GLN A 16 118.15 50.96 4.22
N LEU A 17 119.26 51.62 3.84
CA LEU A 17 119.77 52.89 4.43
C LEU A 17 118.79 54.10 4.37
N ARG A 18 117.64 53.97 3.68
CA ARG A 18 116.54 54.94 3.60
C ARG A 18 115.16 54.23 3.56
N GLY A 19 114.97 53.19 4.37
CA GLY A 19 113.72 52.45 4.46
C GLY A 19 112.68 53.08 5.40
N TYR A 20 111.48 52.50 5.42
CA TYR A 20 110.45 52.84 6.40
C TYR A 20 110.88 52.48 7.82
N ASP A 21 110.36 53.22 8.80
CA ASP A 21 110.53 52.89 10.22
C ASP A 21 109.85 51.56 10.52
N LYS A 22 110.59 50.65 11.16
CA LYS A 22 110.11 49.31 11.47
C LYS A 22 108.98 49.33 12.49
N ASP A 23 109.02 50.22 13.48
CA ASP A 23 108.04 50.28 14.56
C ASP A 23 106.70 50.83 14.07
N GLU A 24 106.71 51.84 13.20
CA GLU A 24 105.49 52.34 12.53
C GLU A 24 104.87 51.28 11.61
N VAL A 25 105.70 50.58 10.83
CA VAL A 25 105.23 49.51 9.93
C VAL A 25 104.61 48.37 10.74
N ASP A 26 105.25 47.95 11.84
CA ASP A 26 104.72 46.90 12.72
C ASP A 26 103.40 47.32 13.39
N GLN A 27 103.25 48.57 13.82
CA GLN A 27 101.95 49.09 14.30
C GLN A 27 100.86 49.05 13.22
N PHE A 28 101.17 49.48 12.01
CA PHE A 28 100.22 49.46 10.90
C PHE A 28 99.83 48.02 10.50
N LEU A 29 100.79 47.10 10.45
CA LEU A 29 100.54 45.68 10.19
C LEU A 29 99.67 45.04 11.28
N ASN A 30 99.86 45.41 12.56
CA ASN A 30 98.99 44.95 13.64
C ASN A 30 97.53 45.41 13.47
N GLN A 31 97.33 46.66 13.04
CA GLN A 31 96.00 47.18 12.74
C GLN A 31 95.37 46.44 11.54
N ILE A 32 96.13 46.22 10.46
CA ILE A 32 95.68 45.41 9.31
C ILE A 32 95.30 44.00 9.76
N ILE A 33 96.12 43.33 10.56
CA ILE A 33 95.84 41.98 11.07
C ILE A 33 94.52 41.96 11.85
N LYS A 34 94.26 42.97 12.69
CA LYS A 34 93.03 43.08 13.46
C LYS A 34 91.80 43.24 12.56
N ASP A 35 91.85 44.17 11.61
CA ASP A 35 90.74 44.43 10.70
C ASP A 35 90.51 43.25 9.74
N TYR A 36 91.57 42.59 9.28
CA TYR A 36 91.47 41.40 8.44
C TYR A 36 90.83 40.22 9.17
N ASN A 37 91.17 40.01 10.45
CA ASN A 37 90.50 39.00 11.28
C ASN A 37 89.02 39.32 11.51
N ALA A 38 88.69 40.59 11.76
CA ALA A 38 87.31 41.04 11.91
C ALA A 38 86.50 40.76 10.64
N GLU A 39 87.06 41.07 9.47
CA GLU A 39 86.39 40.85 8.18
C GLU A 39 86.24 39.36 7.86
N ILE A 40 87.25 38.52 8.17
CA ILE A 40 87.14 37.05 8.03
C ILE A 40 86.01 36.50 8.91
N ASN A 41 85.91 36.94 10.17
CA ASN A 41 84.86 36.49 11.08
C ASN A 41 83.48 36.94 10.61
N LYS A 42 83.36 38.19 10.15
CA LYS A 42 82.12 38.72 9.58
C LYS A 42 81.70 37.96 8.32
N ASN A 43 82.65 37.64 7.43
CA ASN A 43 82.36 36.88 6.23
C ASN A 43 81.87 35.46 6.57
N LYS A 44 82.52 34.78 7.52
CA LYS A 44 82.04 33.48 8.02
C LYS A 44 80.63 33.55 8.63
N GLN A 45 80.32 34.62 9.37
CA GLN A 45 78.99 34.81 9.93
C GLN A 45 77.95 35.03 8.81
N LEU A 46 78.27 35.87 7.82
CA LEU A 46 77.39 36.11 6.68
C LEU A 46 77.19 34.84 5.83
N GLU A 47 78.23 34.03 5.62
CA GLU A 47 78.14 32.73 4.95
C GLU A 47 77.23 31.77 5.71
N HIS A 48 77.31 31.76 7.04
CA HIS A 48 76.43 30.97 7.91
C HIS A 48 74.97 31.45 7.79
N ASP A 49 74.72 32.74 7.97
CA ASP A 49 73.38 33.32 7.91
C ASP A 49 72.75 33.13 6.52
N LEU A 50 73.55 33.25 5.46
CA LEU A 50 73.11 33.00 4.08
C LEU A 50 72.71 31.53 3.88
N LYS A 51 73.50 30.59 4.42
CA LYS A 51 73.18 29.16 4.37
C LYS A 51 71.90 28.84 5.14
N ASP A 52 71.70 29.44 6.31
CA ASP A 52 70.49 29.27 7.10
C ASP A 52 69.25 29.83 6.37
N ALA A 53 69.37 31.03 5.80
CA ALA A 53 68.30 31.65 5.02
C ALA A 53 67.95 30.81 3.78
N GLN A 54 68.95 30.28 3.06
CA GLN A 54 68.74 29.38 1.92
C GLN A 54 68.02 28.09 2.35
N THR A 55 68.37 27.54 3.52
CA THR A 55 67.71 26.34 4.06
C THR A 55 66.24 26.62 4.39
N GLN A 56 65.95 27.76 5.02
CA GLN A 56 64.57 28.18 5.30
C GLN A 56 63.76 28.38 4.01
N ILE A 57 64.33 29.03 2.99
CA ILE A 57 63.67 29.20 1.69
C ILE A 57 63.36 27.84 1.06
N SER A 58 64.30 26.90 1.10
CA SER A 58 64.07 25.53 0.60
C SER A 58 62.92 24.85 1.33
N TYR A 59 62.87 24.96 2.66
CA TYR A 59 61.79 24.41 3.47
C TYR A 59 60.43 25.03 3.12
N PHE A 60 60.36 26.36 2.97
CA PHE A 60 59.12 27.03 2.60
C PHE A 60 58.66 26.66 1.18
N ASN A 61 59.57 26.49 0.24
CA ASN A 61 59.23 26.04 -1.11
C ASN A 61 58.68 24.60 -1.09
N GLU A 62 59.29 23.70 -0.32
CA GLU A 62 58.78 22.33 -0.17
C GLU A 62 57.41 22.31 0.50
N LEU A 63 57.23 23.09 1.57
CA LEU A 63 55.94 23.25 2.24
C LEU A 63 54.88 23.81 1.28
N GLN A 64 55.22 24.81 0.48
CA GLN A 64 54.31 25.37 -0.52
C GLN A 64 53.88 24.32 -1.55
N ASN A 65 54.81 23.47 -2.01
CA ASN A 65 54.48 22.39 -2.93
C ASN A 65 53.54 21.37 -2.29
N THR A 66 53.81 20.93 -1.05
CA THR A 66 52.93 20.01 -0.33
C THR A 66 51.54 20.60 -0.10
N VAL A 67 51.44 21.89 0.24
CA VAL A 67 50.16 22.58 0.40
C VAL A 67 49.40 22.62 -0.93
N ASN A 68 50.07 22.94 -2.03
CA ASN A 68 49.44 22.95 -3.35
C ASN A 68 48.94 21.55 -3.76
N GLU A 69 49.73 20.50 -3.52
CA GLU A 69 49.30 19.12 -3.75
C GLU A 69 48.09 18.74 -2.90
N ALA A 70 48.10 19.10 -1.61
CA ALA A 70 46.98 18.84 -0.71
C ALA A 70 45.70 19.56 -1.17
N ILE A 71 45.80 20.79 -1.68
CA ILE A 71 44.66 21.54 -2.24
C ILE A 71 44.11 20.82 -3.47
N ILE A 72 44.97 20.37 -4.39
CA ILE A 72 44.55 19.65 -5.59
C ILE A 72 43.84 18.34 -5.22
N VAL A 73 44.39 17.58 -4.26
CA VAL A 73 43.76 16.35 -3.77
C VAL A 73 42.40 16.65 -3.13
N ALA A 74 42.31 17.70 -2.32
CA ALA A 74 41.04 18.11 -1.71
C ALA A 74 40.00 18.53 -2.75
N GLN A 75 40.41 19.26 -3.80
CA GLN A 75 39.53 19.63 -4.92
C GLN A 75 39.05 18.40 -5.68
N ASN A 76 39.95 17.48 -6.03
CA ASN A 76 39.59 16.23 -6.71
C ASN A 76 38.64 15.37 -5.87
N ALA A 77 38.87 15.29 -4.55
CA ALA A 77 37.98 14.60 -3.63
C ALA A 77 36.60 15.26 -3.56
N ALA A 78 36.55 16.60 -3.50
CA ALA A 78 35.29 17.35 -3.52
C ALA A 78 34.51 17.14 -4.82
N ASP A 79 35.19 17.18 -5.97
CA ASP A 79 34.58 16.92 -7.29
C ASP A 79 34.08 15.48 -7.40
N GLN A 80 34.85 14.51 -6.89
CA GLN A 80 34.42 13.11 -6.86
C GLN A 80 33.16 12.92 -6.01
N VAL A 81 33.13 13.51 -4.82
CA VAL A 81 31.96 13.46 -3.93
C VAL A 81 30.75 14.11 -4.59
N LYS A 82 30.93 15.27 -5.25
CA LYS A 82 29.87 15.96 -5.98
C LYS A 82 29.31 15.10 -7.12
N ASN A 83 30.19 14.57 -7.97
CA ASN A 83 29.78 13.71 -9.09
C ASN A 83 29.06 12.44 -8.59
N GLN A 84 29.52 11.84 -7.49
CA GLN A 84 28.88 10.67 -6.91
C GLN A 84 27.50 11.00 -6.33
N ALA A 85 27.37 12.14 -5.65
CA ALA A 85 26.08 12.64 -5.16
C ALA A 85 25.11 12.91 -6.31
N ASP A 86 25.57 13.51 -7.41
CA ASP A 86 24.73 13.76 -8.61
C ASP A 86 24.26 12.45 -9.25
N VAL A 87 25.13 11.46 -9.41
CA VAL A 87 24.77 10.14 -9.93
C VAL A 87 23.75 9.44 -9.02
N GLN A 88 23.98 9.46 -7.71
CA GLN A 88 23.06 8.87 -6.74
C GLN A 88 21.71 9.58 -6.72
N ALA A 89 21.69 10.91 -6.78
CA ALA A 89 20.46 11.69 -6.84
C ALA A 89 19.66 11.36 -8.11
N ASN A 90 20.30 11.26 -9.27
CA ASN A 90 19.64 10.89 -10.52
C ASN A 90 19.09 9.45 -10.49
N SER A 91 19.85 8.52 -9.93
CA SER A 91 19.40 7.13 -9.73
C SER A 91 18.18 7.07 -8.80
N LEU A 92 18.25 7.76 -7.66
CA LEU A 92 17.16 7.85 -6.70
C LEU A 92 15.91 8.49 -7.31
N MET A 93 16.06 9.57 -8.09
CA MET A 93 14.97 10.23 -8.78
C MET A 93 14.29 9.26 -9.77
N THR A 94 15.09 8.53 -10.55
CA THR A 94 14.61 7.54 -11.51
C THR A 94 13.87 6.40 -10.80
N GLN A 95 14.44 5.86 -9.72
CA GLN A 95 13.82 4.79 -8.95
C GLN A 95 12.53 5.24 -8.26
N THR A 96 12.53 6.44 -7.66
CA THR A 96 11.34 7.05 -7.05
C THR A 96 10.24 7.26 -8.07
N ARG A 97 10.59 7.72 -9.28
CA ARG A 97 9.62 7.88 -10.37
C ARG A 97 8.99 6.53 -10.75
N LEU A 98 9.81 5.51 -10.97
CA LEU A 98 9.32 4.16 -11.30
C LEU A 98 8.43 3.58 -10.19
N ASN A 99 8.82 3.73 -8.92
CA ASN A 99 8.04 3.28 -7.78
C ASN A 99 6.71 4.03 -7.68
N THR A 100 6.73 5.35 -7.88
CA THR A 100 5.51 6.19 -7.87
C THR A 100 4.57 5.79 -9.01
N GLU A 101 5.09 5.59 -10.22
CA GLU A 101 4.30 5.11 -11.36
C GLU A 101 3.68 3.74 -11.08
N ARG A 102 4.43 2.80 -10.46
CA ARG A 102 3.88 1.51 -10.01
C ARG A 102 2.76 1.70 -8.97
N MET A 103 2.99 2.50 -7.93
CA MET A 103 2.00 2.76 -6.89
C MET A 103 0.71 3.35 -7.46
N VAL A 104 0.83 4.32 -8.37
CA VAL A 104 -0.33 4.94 -9.05
C VAL A 104 -1.08 3.90 -9.89
N ASN A 105 -0.37 3.08 -10.66
CA ASN A 105 -1.01 2.03 -11.46
C ASN A 105 -1.72 0.99 -10.60
N GLU A 106 -1.13 0.58 -9.48
CA GLU A 106 -1.77 -0.32 -8.52
C GLU A 106 -3.01 0.31 -7.88
N ALA A 107 -2.93 1.60 -7.50
CA ALA A 107 -4.07 2.33 -6.96
C ALA A 107 -5.22 2.44 -7.98
N ILE A 108 -4.91 2.74 -9.24
CA ILE A 108 -5.90 2.79 -10.34
C ILE A 108 -6.52 1.41 -10.54
N LYS A 109 -5.72 0.34 -10.53
CA LYS A 109 -6.21 -1.04 -10.68
C LYS A 109 -7.18 -1.40 -9.55
N LYS A 110 -6.82 -1.10 -8.29
CA LYS A 110 -7.68 -1.34 -7.12
C LYS A 110 -8.95 -0.51 -7.19
N ALA A 111 -8.86 0.77 -7.56
CA ALA A 111 -10.02 1.64 -7.71
C ALA A 111 -11.00 1.09 -8.77
N ARG A 112 -10.49 0.68 -9.93
CA ARG A 112 -11.32 0.04 -10.98
C ARG A 112 -11.97 -1.25 -10.49
N GLN A 113 -11.24 -2.07 -9.76
CA GLN A 113 -11.77 -3.31 -9.19
C GLN A 113 -12.92 -3.01 -8.21
N ILE A 114 -12.74 -2.05 -7.29
CA ILE A 114 -13.79 -1.66 -6.35
C ILE A 114 -15.03 -1.14 -7.07
N VAL A 115 -14.85 -0.31 -8.11
CA VAL A 115 -15.96 0.20 -8.92
C VAL A 115 -16.69 -0.96 -9.60
N GLN A 116 -15.96 -1.88 -10.23
CA GLN A 116 -16.55 -3.04 -10.90
C GLN A 116 -17.30 -3.97 -9.92
N GLU A 117 -16.73 -4.24 -8.74
CA GLU A 117 -17.38 -5.02 -7.69
C GLU A 117 -18.65 -4.32 -7.19
N SER A 118 -18.60 -3.00 -7.02
CA SER A 118 -19.76 -2.20 -6.60
C SER A 118 -20.86 -2.19 -7.65
N GLU A 119 -20.50 -2.09 -8.94
CA GLU A 119 -21.45 -2.17 -10.06
C GLU A 119 -22.12 -3.54 -10.12
N GLN A 120 -21.36 -4.63 -9.93
CA GLN A 120 -21.91 -5.99 -9.89
C GLN A 120 -22.86 -6.19 -8.69
N GLN A 121 -22.50 -5.67 -7.52
CA GLN A 121 -23.37 -5.69 -6.35
C GLN A 121 -24.65 -4.89 -6.58
N ALA A 122 -24.55 -3.68 -7.14
CA ALA A 122 -25.70 -2.86 -7.48
C ALA A 122 -26.62 -3.57 -8.47
N GLN A 123 -26.06 -4.19 -9.51
CA GLN A 123 -26.82 -4.96 -10.49
C GLN A 123 -27.56 -6.14 -9.84
N THR A 124 -26.89 -6.86 -8.94
CA THR A 124 -27.49 -7.98 -8.19
C THR A 124 -28.65 -7.48 -7.32
N ILE A 125 -28.48 -6.35 -6.64
CA ILE A 125 -29.53 -5.72 -5.81
C ILE A 125 -30.72 -5.29 -6.69
N ILE A 126 -30.48 -4.71 -7.87
CA ILE A 126 -31.53 -4.33 -8.82
C ILE A 126 -32.30 -5.58 -9.29
N GLU A 127 -31.60 -6.66 -9.62
CA GLU A 127 -32.23 -7.93 -10.02
C GLU A 127 -33.07 -8.54 -8.90
N GLN A 128 -32.55 -8.58 -7.68
CA GLN A 128 -33.29 -9.03 -6.49
C GLN A 128 -34.52 -8.15 -6.24
N SER A 129 -34.39 -6.83 -6.34
CA SER A 129 -35.50 -5.89 -6.20
C SER A 129 -36.58 -6.14 -7.25
N ASN A 130 -36.20 -6.38 -8.51
CA ASN A 130 -37.14 -6.72 -9.58
C ASN A 130 -37.86 -8.04 -9.31
N GLN A 131 -37.17 -9.06 -8.82
CA GLN A 131 -37.79 -10.34 -8.44
C GLN A 131 -38.79 -10.17 -7.30
N ILE A 132 -38.43 -9.42 -6.26
CA ILE A 132 -39.33 -9.11 -5.13
C ILE A 132 -40.56 -8.36 -5.64
N ASN A 133 -40.38 -7.31 -6.46
CA ASN A 133 -41.49 -6.54 -7.02
C ASN A 133 -42.42 -7.42 -7.88
N GLN A 134 -41.89 -8.37 -8.65
CA GLN A 134 -42.68 -9.34 -9.39
C GLN A 134 -43.45 -10.28 -8.45
N GLY A 135 -42.83 -10.73 -7.37
CA GLY A 135 -43.47 -11.54 -6.32
C GLY A 135 -44.64 -10.80 -5.68
N VAL A 136 -44.42 -9.56 -5.22
CA VAL A 136 -45.46 -8.68 -4.66
C VAL A 136 -46.61 -8.49 -5.66
N ARG A 137 -46.29 -8.28 -6.94
CA ARG A 137 -47.31 -8.15 -7.99
C ARG A 137 -48.13 -9.42 -8.16
N ARG A 138 -47.50 -10.59 -8.11
CA ARG A 138 -48.19 -11.89 -8.19
C ARG A 138 -49.10 -12.09 -6.98
N ASP A 139 -48.61 -11.80 -5.78
CA ASP A 139 -49.37 -11.95 -4.54
C ASP A 139 -50.57 -11.01 -4.50
N TYR A 140 -50.42 -9.78 -5.00
CA TYR A 140 -51.52 -8.84 -5.18
C TYR A 140 -52.60 -9.39 -6.12
N GLU A 141 -52.23 -9.92 -7.29
CA GLU A 141 -53.20 -10.51 -8.22
C GLU A 141 -53.88 -11.77 -7.64
N ASN A 142 -53.14 -12.60 -6.91
CA ASN A 142 -53.70 -13.76 -6.21
C ASN A 142 -54.74 -13.32 -5.17
N LEU A 143 -54.41 -12.35 -4.31
CA LEU A 143 -55.31 -11.83 -3.29
C LEU A 143 -56.55 -11.21 -3.94
N LYS A 144 -56.38 -10.41 -4.99
CA LYS A 144 -57.48 -9.83 -5.76
C LYS A 144 -58.40 -10.92 -6.31
N ASN A 145 -57.86 -11.99 -6.87
CA ASN A 145 -58.66 -13.11 -7.37
C ASN A 145 -59.41 -13.84 -6.25
N VAL A 146 -58.79 -14.03 -5.08
CA VAL A 146 -59.44 -14.61 -3.89
C VAL A 146 -60.57 -13.72 -3.39
N ILE A 147 -60.35 -12.42 -3.27
CA ILE A 147 -61.40 -11.48 -2.86
C ILE A 147 -62.53 -11.47 -3.88
N GLN A 148 -62.23 -11.47 -5.18
CA GLN A 148 -63.25 -11.53 -6.22
C GLN A 148 -64.03 -12.84 -6.21
N SER A 149 -63.39 -13.99 -5.90
CA SER A 149 -64.11 -15.26 -5.77
C SER A 149 -65.00 -15.27 -4.52
N GLN A 150 -64.52 -14.75 -3.39
CA GLN A 150 -65.33 -14.58 -2.18
C GLN A 150 -66.50 -13.62 -2.41
N GLN A 151 -66.27 -12.50 -3.09
CA GLN A 151 -67.33 -11.56 -3.47
C GLN A 151 -68.37 -12.25 -4.36
N LYS A 152 -67.95 -13.00 -5.38
CA LYS A 152 -68.88 -13.80 -6.20
C LYS A 152 -69.68 -14.81 -5.37
N LEU A 153 -69.08 -15.45 -4.37
CA LEU A 153 -69.80 -16.35 -3.47
C LEU A 153 -70.84 -15.59 -2.65
N VAL A 154 -70.46 -14.46 -2.06
CA VAL A 154 -71.38 -13.59 -1.32
C VAL A 154 -72.52 -13.10 -2.22
N ASP A 155 -72.23 -12.67 -3.44
CA ASP A 155 -73.23 -12.21 -4.41
C ASP A 155 -74.10 -13.34 -4.95
N SER A 156 -73.58 -14.58 -5.02
CA SER A 156 -74.33 -15.75 -5.52
C SER A 156 -75.39 -16.27 -4.56
N VAL A 157 -75.21 -16.02 -3.26
CA VAL A 157 -76.17 -16.43 -2.23
C VAL A 157 -77.20 -15.29 -2.09
N PRO A 158 -78.51 -15.56 -2.22
CA PRO A 158 -79.53 -14.54 -2.09
C PRO A 158 -79.76 -14.22 -0.61
N TRP A 159 -78.77 -13.61 0.04
CA TRP A 159 -78.79 -13.28 1.47
C TRP A 159 -80.03 -12.47 1.87
N GLN A 160 -80.52 -11.61 0.97
CA GLN A 160 -81.74 -10.84 1.19
C GLN A 160 -83.03 -11.71 1.19
N GLU A 161 -83.06 -12.83 0.45
CA GLU A 161 -84.16 -13.80 0.50
C GLU A 161 -84.04 -14.73 1.72
N LEU A 162 -82.83 -15.08 2.14
CA LEU A 162 -82.59 -15.95 3.31
C LEU A 162 -82.83 -15.23 4.65
N ILE A 163 -82.56 -13.94 4.74
CA ILE A 163 -82.75 -13.15 5.97
C ILE A 163 -84.21 -12.72 6.17
N ASN A 164 -84.98 -12.54 5.08
CA ASN A 164 -86.35 -12.00 5.13
C ASN A 164 -87.44 -12.98 4.67
N GLY A 165 -87.10 -14.23 4.35
CA GLY A 165 -88.03 -15.22 3.78
C GLY A 165 -88.57 -16.23 4.81
N ASP A 166 -89.85 -16.61 4.67
CA ASP A 166 -90.45 -17.75 5.38
C ASP A 166 -89.65 -19.04 5.10
N GLU A 167 -89.21 -19.72 6.16
CA GLU A 167 -88.39 -20.94 6.12
C GLU A 167 -88.96 -22.03 5.17
N GLU A 168 -90.28 -22.09 5.02
CA GLU A 168 -90.97 -23.08 4.20
C GLU A 168 -90.72 -22.93 2.69
N LYS A 169 -90.57 -21.68 2.19
CA LYS A 169 -90.26 -21.42 0.77
C LYS A 169 -88.80 -21.66 0.43
N ILE A 170 -87.91 -21.44 1.39
CA ILE A 170 -86.47 -21.68 1.25
C ILE A 170 -86.21 -23.19 1.13
N MET A 171 -86.85 -23.99 1.99
CA MET A 171 -86.72 -25.46 1.96
C MET A 171 -87.25 -26.09 0.66
N GLN A 172 -88.36 -25.59 0.11
CA GLN A 172 -88.88 -26.08 -1.17
C GLN A 172 -87.97 -25.78 -2.36
N LYS A 173 -87.34 -24.60 -2.41
CA LYS A 173 -86.39 -24.27 -3.47
C LYS A 173 -85.11 -25.09 -3.39
N ILE A 174 -84.57 -25.28 -2.18
CA ILE A 174 -83.39 -26.14 -1.97
C ILE A 174 -83.70 -27.58 -2.37
N GLN A 175 -84.87 -28.10 -2.02
CA GLN A 175 -85.28 -29.45 -2.40
C GLN A 175 -85.42 -29.60 -3.93
N ALA A 176 -85.92 -28.58 -4.63
CA ALA A 176 -86.01 -28.55 -6.09
C ALA A 176 -84.63 -28.46 -6.76
N GLU A 177 -83.71 -27.65 -6.22
CA GLU A 177 -82.33 -27.57 -6.73
C GLU A 177 -81.54 -28.85 -6.46
N CYS A 178 -81.72 -29.50 -5.31
CA CYS A 178 -81.15 -30.82 -5.03
C CYS A 178 -81.67 -31.89 -6.00
N GLN A 179 -82.96 -31.87 -6.33
CA GLN A 179 -83.53 -32.78 -7.34
C GLN A 179 -82.96 -32.51 -8.74
N ASN A 180 -82.77 -31.25 -9.11
CA ASN A 180 -82.12 -30.90 -10.38
C ASN A 180 -80.64 -31.30 -10.42
N TYR A 181 -79.92 -31.17 -9.31
CA TYR A 181 -78.52 -31.59 -9.22
C TYR A 181 -78.37 -33.11 -9.28
N LEU A 182 -79.27 -33.85 -8.61
CA LEU A 182 -79.40 -35.31 -8.72
C LEU A 182 -79.76 -35.75 -10.14
N ALA A 183 -80.68 -35.06 -10.81
CA ALA A 183 -81.02 -35.33 -12.20
C ALA A 183 -79.81 -35.10 -13.13
N ARG A 184 -79.01 -34.06 -12.88
CA ARG A 184 -77.80 -33.76 -13.65
C ARG A 184 -76.68 -34.78 -13.40
N LEU A 185 -76.51 -35.23 -12.16
CA LEU A 185 -75.57 -36.30 -11.80
C LEU A 185 -75.98 -37.64 -12.43
N ASN A 186 -77.27 -37.97 -12.41
CA ASN A 186 -77.79 -39.17 -13.08
C ASN A 186 -77.62 -39.09 -14.60
N GLN A 187 -77.82 -37.91 -15.20
CA GLN A 187 -77.57 -37.69 -16.63
C GLN A 187 -76.06 -37.74 -16.98
N PHE A 188 -75.20 -37.45 -16.01
CA PHE A 188 -73.74 -37.61 -16.12
C PHE A 188 -73.33 -39.09 -15.95
N ALA A 189 -73.94 -39.81 -15.00
CA ALA A 189 -73.76 -41.24 -14.81
C ALA A 189 -74.23 -42.05 -16.03
N ASP A 190 -75.36 -41.68 -16.63
CA ASP A 190 -75.88 -42.28 -17.88
C ASP A 190 -74.94 -42.06 -19.08
N LYS A 191 -74.15 -40.97 -19.08
CA LYS A 191 -73.12 -40.71 -20.10
C LYS A 191 -71.83 -41.50 -19.89
N VAL A 192 -71.61 -42.06 -18.69
CA VAL A 192 -70.35 -42.69 -18.30
C VAL A 192 -70.32 -44.21 -18.52
N LYS A 193 -71.45 -44.90 -18.79
CA LYS A 193 -71.56 -46.36 -19.10
C LYS A 193 -70.22 -47.13 -19.02
N LEU A 194 -69.79 -47.44 -17.80
CA LEU A 194 -68.86 -48.52 -17.52
C LEU A 194 -69.76 -49.73 -17.25
N GLU A 195 -69.78 -50.69 -18.17
CA GLU A 195 -70.31 -52.03 -17.90
C GLU A 195 -69.35 -52.72 -16.92
N ASP A 196 -69.87 -52.93 -15.70
CA ASP A 196 -69.59 -53.92 -14.65
C ASP A 196 -68.13 -54.26 -14.28
N ASP A 197 -67.75 -54.01 -13.02
CA ASP A 197 -67.95 -55.02 -11.97
C ASP A 197 -67.62 -54.46 -10.56
N ASP A 198 -68.37 -54.96 -9.57
CA ASP A 198 -68.13 -54.91 -8.12
C ASP A 198 -68.27 -53.59 -7.36
N LEU A 199 -69.51 -53.24 -6.97
CA LEU A 199 -69.76 -52.69 -5.62
C LEU A 199 -71.09 -53.21 -5.05
N VAL A 200 -71.02 -54.39 -4.43
CA VAL A 200 -72.02 -54.84 -3.44
C VAL A 200 -71.95 -53.90 -2.24
N VAL A 201 -72.89 -52.96 -2.15
CA VAL A 201 -73.09 -52.16 -0.93
C VAL A 201 -73.88 -53.01 0.07
N LYS A 202 -73.16 -53.72 0.95
CA LYS A 202 -73.75 -54.21 2.19
C LYS A 202 -73.81 -53.07 3.20
N ASN A 203 -75.02 -52.54 3.40
CA ASN A 203 -75.34 -51.79 4.60
C ASN A 203 -75.29 -52.71 5.82
N SER A 204 -74.43 -52.40 6.78
CA SER A 204 -74.63 -52.75 8.18
C SER A 204 -74.17 -51.59 9.03
N SER A 205 -75.17 -50.89 9.57
CA SER A 205 -75.07 -50.10 10.77
C SER A 205 -74.52 -50.93 11.94
N ASP A 206 -73.90 -50.22 12.89
CA ASP A 206 -73.93 -50.48 14.34
C ASP A 206 -72.62 -50.94 15.04
N LYS A 207 -72.39 -50.28 16.19
CA LYS A 207 -71.50 -50.55 17.35
C LYS A 207 -69.97 -50.41 17.23
N GLY A 208 -69.48 -49.27 17.72
CA GLY A 208 -68.85 -49.13 19.05
C GLY A 208 -67.51 -49.82 19.39
N ILE A 209 -66.62 -49.04 20.03
CA ILE A 209 -65.63 -49.43 21.07
C ILE A 209 -64.41 -50.20 20.50
N ASP A 210 -63.12 -50.01 20.85
CA ASP A 210 -62.36 -49.29 21.88
C ASP A 210 -60.93 -49.07 21.33
N ASN A 211 -60.18 -48.23 22.04
CA ASN A 211 -58.73 -48.17 22.16
C ASN A 211 -57.99 -49.49 21.92
N SER A 212 -56.79 -49.42 21.34
CA SER A 212 -55.54 -49.39 22.12
C SER A 212 -54.34 -49.88 21.30
N LYS A 213 -53.22 -49.17 21.46
CA LYS A 213 -51.83 -49.65 21.36
C LYS A 213 -51.35 -50.02 19.95
N GLU A 214 -50.10 -49.86 19.57
CA GLU A 214 -48.85 -49.48 20.23
C GLU A 214 -47.87 -49.26 19.05
N ASN A 215 -47.01 -48.25 19.18
CA ASN A 215 -45.57 -48.31 18.86
C ASN A 215 -45.13 -48.62 17.40
N ASP A 216 -44.04 -48.11 16.86
CA ASP A 216 -42.92 -47.33 17.38
C ASP A 216 -42.14 -46.79 16.16
N ASP A 217 -41.34 -45.75 16.40
CA ASP A 217 -40.06 -45.45 15.75
C ASP A 217 -40.02 -45.03 14.26
N ASN A 218 -39.92 -43.72 14.04
CA ASN A 218 -38.60 -43.14 13.74
C ASN A 218 -38.63 -41.61 13.77
N GLN A 219 -38.25 -41.05 14.92
CA GLN A 219 -37.54 -39.78 15.00
C GLN A 219 -36.05 -40.12 15.02
N ASP A 220 -35.27 -39.60 14.08
CA ASP A 220 -33.91 -39.14 14.37
C ASP A 220 -33.39 -38.28 13.21
N ASN A 221 -33.38 -36.97 13.44
CA ASN A 221 -32.20 -36.11 13.26
C ASN A 221 -32.59 -34.62 13.40
N HIS A 222 -32.64 -34.14 14.65
CA HIS A 222 -32.05 -32.84 15.00
C HIS A 222 -30.62 -33.12 15.48
N THR A 223 -29.59 -32.36 15.11
CA THR A 223 -28.98 -31.25 15.88
C THR A 223 -27.76 -30.81 15.03
N LYS A 224 -27.33 -29.56 14.81
CA LYS A 224 -27.14 -28.39 15.69
C LYS A 224 -27.01 -27.12 14.83
N LEU A 225 -27.68 -26.06 15.29
CA LEU A 225 -27.29 -24.67 15.09
C LEU A 225 -26.76 -24.14 16.44
N GLU A 226 -25.79 -23.23 16.36
CA GLU A 226 -25.27 -22.32 17.39
C GLU A 226 -24.27 -22.84 18.46
N LYS A 227 -23.03 -22.35 18.35
CA LYS A 227 -22.43 -21.45 19.35
C LYS A 227 -21.28 -20.61 18.76
N GLN A 228 -21.25 -19.36 19.21
CA GLN A 228 -20.24 -18.32 19.00
C GLN A 228 -18.87 -18.71 19.60
N GLU A 229 -17.79 -18.43 18.87
CA GLU A 229 -16.67 -17.51 19.20
C GLU A 229 -15.68 -17.47 18.01
#